data_AF-W5SV37-F1
#
_entry.id   AF-W5SV37-F1
#
_cell.length_a   1.000
_cell.length_b   1.000
_cell.length_c   1.000
_cell.angle_alpha   90.00
_cell.angle_beta   90.00
_cell.angle_gamma   90.00
#
_symmetry.space_group_name_H-M   'P 1'
#
loop_
_entity.id
_entity.type
_entity.pdbx_description
1 polymer ?
#
loop_
_entity_poly.entity_id
_entity_poly.type
_entity_poly.pdbx_seq_one_letter_code
_entity_poly.pdbx_strand_id
1 'polypeptide(L)'
;MFLRRHNLYIRFISVIRSVFLFCVLCVFLLSFKFETYCEQNVFCYRKYSEEFGSGDVSSISFWEQDLTPDARENVNAIPDDEEGGVTTYKSSIQYGFPAYFLEFVIASEPRGMNFKDVIFDGVEAEVSIFDLYEPSAQLVEIKDFQIGPPDVNAEFRERMFPMPVHNIFTISLRRGLVDKLKGQKRIKITLISTDGKEFVLDTENFISKYDF
;
A
#
# COMPACT_ATOMS: atom_id res chain seq x y z
N MET A 1 57.11 18.86 -22.19
CA MET A 1 55.93 19.61 -21.69
C MET A 1 54.57 18.99 -22.06
N PHE A 2 54.51 17.85 -22.78
CA PHE A 2 53.25 17.20 -23.21
C PHE A 2 52.65 16.21 -22.18
N LEU A 3 53.49 15.49 -21.42
CA LEU A 3 53.03 14.48 -20.44
C LEU A 3 52.26 15.06 -19.24
N ARG A 4 52.51 16.32 -18.86
CA ARG A 4 51.88 16.99 -17.71
C ARG A 4 50.41 17.38 -18.00
N ARG A 5 50.07 17.67 -19.26
CA ARG A 5 48.69 17.97 -19.69
C ARG A 5 47.82 16.72 -19.77
N HIS A 6 48.36 15.60 -20.22
CA HIS A 6 47.63 14.33 -20.29
C HIS A 6 47.20 13.81 -18.91
N ASN A 7 48.07 13.96 -17.91
CA ASN A 7 47.82 13.52 -16.55
C ASN A 7 46.74 14.37 -15.85
N LEU A 8 46.66 15.67 -16.17
CA LEU A 8 45.57 16.55 -15.72
C LEU A 8 44.22 16.15 -16.32
N TYR A 9 44.20 15.81 -17.61
CA TYR A 9 42.97 15.43 -18.33
C TYR A 9 42.40 14.10 -17.80
N ILE A 10 43.28 13.11 -17.54
CA ILE A 10 42.89 11.82 -16.96
C ILE A 10 42.33 11.99 -15.54
N ARG A 11 42.96 12.85 -14.71
CA ARG A 11 42.43 13.18 -13.37
C ARG A 11 41.08 13.88 -13.44
N PHE A 12 40.91 14.81 -14.38
CA PHE A 12 39.64 15.53 -14.55
C PHE A 12 38.49 14.61 -14.97
N ILE A 13 38.74 13.69 -15.93
CA ILE A 13 37.77 12.67 -16.34
C ILE A 13 37.43 11.74 -15.17
N SER A 14 38.43 11.33 -14.38
CA SER A 14 38.21 10.44 -13.22
C SER A 14 37.38 11.10 -12.12
N VAL A 15 37.55 12.41 -11.89
CA VAL A 15 36.75 13.18 -10.93
C VAL A 15 35.32 13.33 -11.44
N ILE A 16 35.12 13.70 -12.71
CA ILE A 16 33.78 13.81 -13.31
C ILE A 16 33.04 12.47 -13.25
N ARG A 17 33.71 11.36 -13.56
CA ARG A 17 33.13 10.02 -13.48
C ARG A 17 32.74 9.65 -12.05
N SER A 18 33.57 9.97 -11.04
CA SER A 18 33.22 9.71 -9.63
C SER A 18 32.04 10.55 -9.17
N VAL A 19 31.99 11.84 -9.54
CA VAL A 19 30.87 12.72 -9.23
C VAL A 19 29.58 12.23 -9.91
N PHE A 20 29.65 11.82 -11.18
CA PHE A 20 28.50 11.28 -11.89
C PHE A 20 27.99 9.96 -11.26
N LEU A 21 28.90 9.04 -10.92
CA LEU A 21 28.54 7.79 -10.22
C LEU A 21 27.93 8.08 -8.85
N PHE A 22 28.45 9.07 -8.12
CA PHE A 22 27.91 9.48 -6.83
C PHE A 22 26.53 10.13 -6.98
N CYS A 23 26.32 10.99 -7.98
CA CYS A 23 25.00 11.57 -8.27
C CYS A 23 23.99 10.50 -8.68
N VAL A 24 24.37 9.54 -9.51
CA VAL A 24 23.51 8.41 -9.89
C VAL A 24 23.18 7.56 -8.65
N LEU A 25 24.17 7.24 -7.81
CA LEU A 25 23.95 6.55 -6.53
C LEU A 25 23.04 7.34 -5.59
N CYS A 26 23.21 8.66 -5.46
CA CYS A 26 22.34 9.50 -4.65
C CYS A 26 20.90 9.54 -5.19
N VAL A 27 20.70 9.56 -6.51
CA VAL A 27 19.37 9.50 -7.13
C VAL A 27 18.73 8.12 -6.90
N PHE A 28 19.49 7.03 -6.99
CA PHE A 28 19.01 5.68 -6.64
C PHE A 28 18.71 5.52 -5.14
N LEU A 29 19.44 6.22 -4.26
CA LEU A 29 19.17 6.25 -2.83
C LEU A 29 18.01 7.18 -2.43
N LEU A 30 17.58 8.06 -3.35
CA LEU A 30 16.46 8.99 -3.17
C LEU A 30 15.16 8.49 -3.82
N SER A 31 15.08 7.23 -4.26
CA SER A 31 13.79 6.54 -4.46
C SER A 31 13.09 6.44 -3.10
N PHE A 32 12.43 7.53 -2.73
CA PHE A 32 11.79 7.71 -1.44
C PHE A 32 10.64 6.71 -1.37
N LYS A 33 10.90 5.56 -0.74
CA LYS A 33 9.89 4.51 -0.52
C LYS A 33 8.80 4.95 0.43
N PHE A 34 8.93 6.10 1.10
CA PHE A 34 7.99 6.57 2.11
C PHE A 34 7.73 8.06 1.94
N GLU A 35 6.48 8.47 1.78
CA GLU A 35 6.07 9.86 1.61
C GLU A 35 4.99 10.26 2.62
N THR A 36 4.90 11.55 2.91
CA THR A 36 3.84 12.11 3.76
C THR A 36 3.33 13.39 3.11
N TYR A 37 2.03 13.49 2.90
CA TYR A 37 1.39 14.64 2.26
C TYR A 37 -0.06 14.79 2.74
N CYS A 38 -0.67 15.96 2.53
CA CYS A 38 -2.08 16.18 2.86
C CYS A 38 -2.83 16.77 1.67
N GLU A 39 -4.05 16.32 1.45
CA GLU A 39 -4.93 16.82 0.38
C GLU A 39 -5.95 17.80 0.95
N GLN A 40 -5.89 19.04 0.44
CA GLN A 40 -6.98 20.04 0.49
C GLN A 40 -7.74 20.13 1.83
N ASN A 41 -7.01 20.07 2.95
CA ASN A 41 -7.53 20.13 4.31
C ASN A 41 -8.51 19.02 4.71
N VAL A 42 -8.61 17.90 3.98
CA VAL A 42 -9.51 16.78 4.34
C VAL A 42 -8.73 15.61 4.93
N PHE A 43 -7.72 15.12 4.21
CA PHE A 43 -6.93 13.96 4.62
C PHE A 43 -5.43 14.25 4.62
N CYS A 44 -4.72 13.62 5.54
CA CYS A 44 -3.28 13.45 5.50
C CYS A 44 -2.96 11.97 5.27
N TYR A 45 -1.94 11.73 4.45
CA TYR A 45 -1.50 10.42 4.04
C TYR A 45 -0.06 10.21 4.47
N ARG A 46 0.23 9.02 4.98
CA ARG A 46 1.57 8.46 5.06
C ARG A 46 1.57 7.24 4.14
N LYS A 47 2.47 7.20 3.16
CA LYS A 47 2.47 6.14 2.15
C LYS A 47 3.84 5.54 2.02
N TYR A 48 3.90 4.23 1.95
CA TYR A 48 5.06 3.44 1.60
C TYR A 48 4.82 2.74 0.27
N SER A 49 5.83 2.71 -0.61
CA SER A 49 5.79 1.98 -1.88
C SER A 49 7.12 1.30 -2.17
N GLU A 50 7.06 0.07 -2.65
CA GLU A 50 8.22 -0.72 -3.05
C GLU A 50 7.94 -1.51 -4.33
N GLU A 51 8.85 -1.41 -5.30
CA GLU A 51 8.86 -2.24 -6.50
C GLU A 51 9.84 -3.41 -6.31
N PHE A 52 9.45 -4.59 -6.77
CA PHE A 52 10.23 -5.81 -6.73
C PHE A 52 10.72 -6.16 -8.13
N GLY A 53 12.02 -6.45 -8.26
CA GLY A 53 12.62 -6.84 -9.55
C GLY A 53 12.35 -8.30 -9.96
N SER A 54 11.71 -9.09 -9.10
CA SER A 54 11.43 -10.52 -9.32
C SER A 54 10.31 -11.01 -8.42
N GLY A 55 9.60 -12.05 -8.85
CA GLY A 55 8.43 -12.61 -8.15
C GLY A 55 7.14 -12.29 -8.91
N ASP A 56 6.02 -12.87 -8.46
CA ASP A 56 4.72 -12.62 -9.10
C ASP A 56 4.11 -11.26 -8.69
N VAL A 57 4.44 -10.77 -7.49
CA VAL A 57 4.08 -9.43 -7.02
C VAL A 57 5.15 -8.45 -7.51
N SER A 58 4.77 -7.53 -8.40
CA SER A 58 5.69 -6.54 -8.97
C SER A 58 5.89 -5.34 -8.05
N SER A 59 4.89 -4.98 -7.25
CA SER A 59 5.01 -3.90 -6.27
C SER A 59 3.96 -3.99 -5.17
N ILE A 60 4.24 -3.28 -4.08
CA ILE A 60 3.27 -2.97 -3.04
C ILE A 60 3.20 -1.47 -2.76
N SER A 61 2.03 -1.03 -2.32
CA SER A 61 1.87 0.28 -1.67
C SER A 61 1.04 0.11 -0.40
N PHE A 62 1.54 0.63 0.73
CA PHE A 62 0.81 0.69 1.98
C PHE A 62 0.59 2.15 2.35
N TRP A 63 -0.62 2.54 2.72
CA TRP A 63 -0.84 3.90 3.21
C TRP A 63 -1.81 3.97 4.39
N GLU A 64 -1.47 4.87 5.30
CA GLU A 64 -2.35 5.39 6.33
C GLU A 64 -3.00 6.66 5.77
N GLN A 65 -4.32 6.77 5.92
CA GLN A 65 -5.11 7.95 5.65
C GLN A 65 -5.75 8.39 6.97
N ASP A 66 -5.46 9.61 7.42
CA ASP A 66 -6.11 10.20 8.61
C ASP A 66 -6.77 11.54 8.28
N LEU A 67 -7.73 11.93 9.09
CA LEU A 67 -8.38 13.22 9.00
C LEU A 67 -7.40 14.33 9.40
N THR A 68 -7.42 15.45 8.67
CA THR A 68 -6.77 16.67 9.14
C THR A 68 -7.43 17.17 10.44
N PRO A 69 -6.74 18.03 11.22
CA PRO A 69 -7.35 18.67 12.39
C PRO A 69 -8.68 19.37 12.06
N ASP A 70 -8.72 20.13 10.96
CA ASP A 70 -9.92 20.86 10.52
C ASP A 70 -11.06 19.91 10.13
N ALA A 71 -10.75 18.83 9.39
CA ALA A 71 -11.74 17.82 9.03
C ALA A 71 -12.30 17.10 10.28
N ARG A 72 -11.43 16.82 11.26
CA ARG A 72 -11.83 16.23 12.53
C ARG A 72 -12.73 17.17 13.34
N GLU A 73 -12.43 18.47 13.36
CA GLU A 73 -13.30 19.48 13.98
C GLU A 73 -14.67 19.53 13.31
N ASN A 74 -14.72 19.49 11.96
CA ASN A 74 -15.97 19.46 11.21
C ASN A 74 -16.80 18.20 11.53
N VAL A 75 -16.17 17.02 11.64
CA VAL A 75 -16.84 15.79 12.05
C VAL A 75 -17.37 15.90 13.49
N ASN A 76 -16.61 16.53 14.39
CA ASN A 76 -17.03 16.73 15.78
C ASN A 76 -18.20 17.70 15.92
N ALA A 77 -18.35 18.64 14.98
CA ALA A 77 -19.45 19.61 14.93
C ALA A 77 -20.76 19.01 14.39
N ILE A 78 -20.73 17.79 13.81
CA ILE A 78 -21.94 17.07 13.43
C ILE A 78 -22.74 16.76 14.72
N PRO A 79 -24.04 17.09 14.78
CA PRO A 79 -24.91 16.72 15.90
C PRO A 79 -24.90 15.21 16.12
N ASP A 80 -24.94 14.79 17.39
CA ASP A 80 -25.12 13.38 17.70
C ASP A 80 -26.59 13.03 17.41
N ASP A 81 -26.83 12.24 16.36
CA ASP A 81 -28.17 11.69 16.12
C ASP A 81 -28.42 10.58 17.16
N GLU A 82 -29.40 10.78 18.05
CA GLU A 82 -29.86 9.75 18.99
C GLU A 82 -30.66 8.65 18.27
N GLU A 83 -30.03 7.92 17.34
CA GLU A 83 -30.64 6.74 16.73
C GLU A 83 -30.31 5.49 17.53
N GLY A 84 -31.09 5.26 18.59
CA GLY A 84 -31.50 3.92 19.05
C GLY A 84 -30.45 2.79 19.10
N GLY A 85 -29.20 3.06 19.46
CA GLY A 85 -28.14 2.05 19.60
C GLY A 85 -27.39 1.68 18.31
N VAL A 86 -27.55 2.46 17.23
CA VAL A 86 -26.76 2.34 15.99
C VAL A 86 -25.54 3.28 16.07
N THR A 87 -24.39 2.82 15.56
CA THR A 87 -23.19 3.64 15.38
C THR A 87 -23.55 4.84 14.50
N THR A 88 -23.60 6.05 15.07
CA THR A 88 -23.94 7.28 14.32
C THR A 88 -22.89 7.54 13.23
N TYR A 89 -23.29 8.22 12.15
CA TYR A 89 -22.37 8.60 11.06
C TYR A 89 -21.06 9.23 11.57
N LYS A 90 -21.18 10.15 12.54
CA LYS A 90 -20.05 10.78 13.23
C LYS A 90 -19.14 9.75 13.92
N SER A 91 -19.73 8.85 14.70
CA SER A 91 -18.95 7.83 15.41
C SER A 91 -18.27 6.85 14.45
N SER A 92 -18.93 6.46 13.36
CA SER A 92 -18.36 5.61 12.31
C SER A 92 -17.11 6.24 11.70
N ILE A 93 -17.14 7.54 11.41
CA ILE A 93 -15.96 8.26 10.93
C ILE A 93 -14.88 8.30 12.02
N GLN A 94 -15.21 8.68 13.25
CA GLN A 94 -14.23 8.79 14.33
C GLN A 94 -13.50 7.48 14.63
N TYR A 95 -14.20 6.34 14.56
CA TYR A 95 -13.62 5.00 14.77
C TYR A 95 -13.07 4.35 13.49
N GLY A 96 -13.42 4.88 12.33
CA GLY A 96 -12.94 4.44 11.02
C GLY A 96 -11.52 4.93 10.73
N PHE A 97 -11.16 6.11 11.22
CA PHE A 97 -9.86 6.75 10.97
C PHE A 97 -8.89 6.65 12.18
N PRO A 98 -7.57 6.51 11.94
CA PRO A 98 -6.93 6.39 10.63
C PRO A 98 -7.29 5.08 9.92
N ALA A 99 -7.46 5.17 8.61
CA ALA A 99 -7.73 4.06 7.72
C ALA A 99 -6.42 3.58 7.10
N TYR A 100 -6.25 2.28 6.99
CA TYR A 100 -5.04 1.68 6.42
C TYR A 100 -5.38 0.87 5.19
N PHE A 101 -4.56 0.97 4.17
CA PHE A 101 -4.75 0.29 2.91
C PHE A 101 -3.46 -0.36 2.46
N LEU A 102 -3.58 -1.53 1.84
CA LEU A 102 -2.47 -2.25 1.24
C LEU A 102 -2.86 -2.66 -0.18
N GLU A 103 -2.09 -2.17 -1.14
CA GLU A 103 -2.24 -2.44 -2.55
C GLU A 103 -1.10 -3.34 -3.04
N PHE A 104 -1.46 -4.30 -3.87
CA PHE A 104 -0.56 -5.21 -4.56
C PHE A 104 -0.73 -5.02 -6.06
N VAL A 105 0.38 -5.01 -6.79
CA VAL A 105 0.37 -5.11 -8.24
C VAL A 105 0.92 -6.46 -8.65
N ILE A 106 0.12 -7.25 -9.37
CA ILE A 106 0.50 -8.52 -9.96
C ILE A 106 0.55 -8.34 -11.48
N ALA A 107 1.75 -8.52 -12.05
CA ALA A 107 1.99 -8.31 -13.47
C ALA A 107 2.46 -9.59 -14.19
N SER A 108 2.32 -10.78 -13.58
CA SER A 108 2.78 -12.04 -14.16
C SER A 108 1.77 -12.73 -15.07
N GLU A 109 0.48 -12.40 -14.97
CA GLU A 109 -0.58 -13.09 -15.71
C GLU A 109 -1.09 -12.30 -16.94
N PRO A 110 -1.39 -12.97 -18.06
CA PRO A 110 -1.93 -12.34 -19.28
C PRO A 110 -3.44 -12.13 -19.22
N ARG A 111 -4.05 -12.02 -18.03
CA ARG A 111 -5.50 -11.89 -17.85
C ARG A 111 -5.85 -11.10 -16.60
N GLY A 112 -7.10 -10.64 -16.54
CA GLY A 112 -7.68 -10.09 -15.32
C GLY A 112 -7.83 -11.18 -14.27
N MET A 113 -7.43 -10.89 -13.03
CA MET A 113 -7.61 -11.78 -11.89
C MET A 113 -8.24 -11.03 -10.73
N ASN A 114 -8.88 -11.80 -9.86
CA ASN A 114 -9.40 -11.31 -8.59
C ASN A 114 -9.02 -12.31 -7.49
N PHE A 115 -9.05 -11.86 -6.24
CA PHE A 115 -8.61 -12.63 -5.08
C PHE A 115 -9.79 -12.94 -4.18
N LYS A 116 -9.78 -14.15 -3.61
CA LYS A 116 -10.83 -14.63 -2.70
C LYS A 116 -10.36 -14.71 -1.25
N ASP A 117 -9.05 -14.67 -1.02
CA ASP A 117 -8.49 -14.80 0.32
C ASP A 117 -7.10 -14.15 0.41
N VAL A 118 -6.73 -13.76 1.63
CA VAL A 118 -5.45 -13.16 1.98
C VAL A 118 -5.00 -13.72 3.33
N ILE A 119 -3.83 -14.33 3.36
CA ILE A 119 -3.24 -14.91 4.57
C ILE A 119 -2.07 -14.03 5.02
N PHE A 120 -2.11 -13.58 6.27
CA PHE A 120 -1.00 -12.88 6.92
C PHE A 120 -0.23 -13.88 7.79
N ASP A 121 0.96 -14.29 7.34
CA ASP A 121 1.73 -15.31 8.05
C ASP A 121 2.17 -14.79 9.43
N GLY A 122 1.88 -15.57 10.47
CA GLY A 122 2.20 -15.24 11.86
C GLY A 122 1.17 -14.34 12.55
N VAL A 123 0.06 -13.99 11.89
CA VAL A 123 -1.03 -13.21 12.47
C VAL A 123 -2.38 -13.81 12.10
N GLU A 124 -3.19 -14.17 13.11
CA GLU A 124 -4.60 -14.51 12.88
C GLU A 124 -5.40 -13.24 12.56
N ALA A 125 -6.10 -13.27 11.43
CA ALA A 125 -6.87 -12.16 10.90
C ALA A 125 -8.18 -12.66 10.26
N GLU A 126 -9.29 -12.03 10.59
CA GLU A 126 -10.59 -12.29 9.98
C GLU A 126 -10.87 -11.34 8.80
N VAL A 127 -11.32 -11.93 7.69
CA VAL A 127 -11.72 -11.20 6.49
C VAL A 127 -13.17 -10.73 6.56
N SER A 128 -13.41 -9.52 6.06
CA SER A 128 -14.72 -9.01 5.66
C SER A 128 -14.80 -8.95 4.12
N ILE A 129 -15.86 -9.51 3.52
CA ILE A 129 -16.02 -9.55 2.06
C ILE A 129 -17.26 -8.74 1.68
N PHE A 130 -17.06 -7.49 1.26
CA PHE A 130 -18.12 -6.60 0.78
C PHE A 130 -17.51 -5.39 0.04
N ASP A 131 -18.33 -4.67 -0.72
CA ASP A 131 -17.92 -3.41 -1.35
C ASP A 131 -18.04 -2.23 -0.39
N LEU A 132 -16.98 -1.41 -0.30
CA LEU A 132 -17.00 -0.13 0.40
C LEU A 132 -17.62 0.93 -0.51
N TYR A 133 -18.94 1.07 -0.50
CA TYR A 133 -19.65 2.11 -1.26
C TYR A 133 -19.56 3.48 -0.59
N GLU A 134 -19.49 3.50 0.75
CA GLU A 134 -19.27 4.69 1.57
C GLU A 134 -18.14 4.43 2.58
N PRO A 135 -16.87 4.45 2.11
CA PRO A 135 -15.73 4.03 2.92
C PRO A 135 -15.68 4.71 4.29
N SER A 136 -15.92 6.02 4.35
CA SER A 136 -15.87 6.81 5.59
C SER A 136 -16.78 6.28 6.71
N ALA A 137 -17.93 5.69 6.36
CA ALA A 137 -18.88 5.14 7.32
C ALA A 137 -18.68 3.63 7.56
N GLN A 138 -18.24 2.90 6.53
CA GLN A 138 -18.17 1.44 6.56
C GLN A 138 -16.83 0.90 7.07
N LEU A 139 -15.78 1.73 7.16
CA LEU A 139 -14.48 1.33 7.68
C LEU A 139 -14.53 0.75 9.10
N VAL A 140 -15.56 1.10 9.90
CA VAL A 140 -15.77 0.55 11.25
C VAL A 140 -16.35 -0.87 11.25
N GLU A 141 -17.00 -1.29 10.16
CA GLU A 141 -17.63 -2.61 10.01
C GLU A 141 -16.62 -3.70 9.61
N ILE A 142 -15.41 -3.29 9.22
CA ILE A 142 -14.33 -4.20 8.88
C ILE A 142 -13.85 -4.93 10.15
N LYS A 143 -13.65 -6.24 10.04
CA LYS A 143 -13.11 -7.09 11.12
C LYS A 143 -11.62 -6.85 11.35
N ASP A 144 -10.73 -7.63 10.75
CA ASP A 144 -9.29 -7.33 10.73
C ASP A 144 -8.91 -6.68 9.39
N PHE A 145 -9.48 -7.15 8.28
CA PHE A 145 -9.31 -6.57 6.96
C PHE A 145 -10.52 -6.80 6.06
N GLN A 146 -10.62 -6.02 4.98
CA GLN A 146 -11.66 -6.12 3.97
C GLN A 146 -11.08 -6.32 2.58
N ILE A 147 -11.74 -7.19 1.83
CA ILE A 147 -11.52 -7.40 0.39
C ILE A 147 -12.85 -7.19 -0.35
N GLY A 148 -12.76 -6.76 -1.61
CA GLY A 148 -13.94 -6.67 -2.48
C GLY A 148 -14.50 -8.06 -2.82
N PRO A 149 -15.73 -8.16 -3.34
CA PRO A 149 -16.30 -9.43 -3.75
C PRO A 149 -15.46 -10.09 -4.86
N PRO A 150 -15.15 -11.39 -4.74
CA PRO A 150 -14.23 -12.08 -5.65
C PRO A 150 -14.77 -12.24 -7.08
N ASP A 151 -16.09 -12.17 -7.24
CA ASP A 151 -16.78 -12.45 -8.51
C ASP A 151 -17.08 -11.22 -9.38
N VAL A 152 -16.60 -10.05 -8.95
CA VAL A 152 -16.63 -8.84 -9.79
C VAL A 152 -15.78 -9.06 -11.04
N ASN A 153 -16.27 -8.60 -12.20
CA ASN A 153 -15.56 -8.65 -13.49
C ASN A 153 -15.20 -10.05 -13.98
N ALA A 154 -16.07 -11.04 -13.74
CA ALA A 154 -15.87 -12.44 -14.14
C ALA A 154 -15.49 -12.63 -15.62
N GLU A 155 -16.03 -11.80 -16.52
CA GLU A 155 -15.75 -11.83 -17.96
C GLU A 155 -14.27 -11.61 -18.30
N PHE A 156 -13.55 -10.78 -17.52
CA PHE A 156 -12.13 -10.52 -17.74
C PHE A 156 -11.22 -11.67 -17.28
N ARG A 157 -11.73 -12.60 -16.45
CA ARG A 157 -11.00 -13.79 -15.99
C ARG A 157 -10.83 -14.83 -17.10
N GLU A 158 -11.79 -14.89 -18.02
CA GLU A 158 -11.78 -15.84 -19.15
C GLU A 158 -11.01 -15.29 -20.36
N ARG A 159 -10.73 -13.98 -20.37
CA ARG A 159 -10.09 -13.30 -21.50
C ARG A 159 -8.57 -13.28 -21.35
N MET A 160 -7.89 -13.93 -22.30
CA MET A 160 -6.44 -13.87 -22.44
C MET A 160 -6.02 -12.70 -23.33
N PHE A 161 -5.11 -11.88 -22.82
CA PHE A 161 -4.50 -10.75 -23.53
C PHE A 161 -3.13 -11.15 -24.08
N PRO A 162 -2.68 -10.52 -25.19
CA PRO A 162 -1.37 -10.81 -25.78
C PRO A 162 -0.18 -10.22 -25.00
N MET A 163 -0.47 -9.58 -23.86
CA MET A 163 0.50 -8.92 -22.99
C MET A 163 0.10 -9.15 -21.53
N PRO A 164 1.05 -9.08 -20.58
CA PRO A 164 0.73 -9.16 -19.16
C PRO A 164 -0.24 -8.05 -18.74
N VAL A 165 -1.17 -8.38 -17.86
CA VAL A 165 -2.14 -7.45 -17.31
C VAL A 165 -1.70 -7.06 -15.90
N HIS A 166 -1.65 -5.76 -15.63
CA HIS A 166 -1.41 -5.26 -14.28
C HIS A 166 -2.69 -5.40 -13.46
N ASN A 167 -2.71 -6.41 -12.60
CA ASN A 167 -3.80 -6.66 -11.69
C ASN A 167 -3.51 -5.92 -10.39
N ILE A 168 -4.31 -4.90 -10.12
CA ILE A 168 -4.22 -4.08 -8.90
C ILE A 168 -5.24 -4.62 -7.92
N PHE A 169 -4.76 -5.02 -6.74
CA PHE A 169 -5.60 -5.54 -5.66
C PHE A 169 -5.35 -4.75 -4.39
N THR A 170 -6.39 -4.09 -3.89
CA THR A 170 -6.32 -3.22 -2.71
C THR A 170 -7.20 -3.79 -1.61
N ILE A 171 -6.64 -3.89 -0.41
CA ILE A 171 -7.34 -4.31 0.79
C ILE A 171 -7.32 -3.20 1.82
N SER A 172 -8.40 -3.11 2.59
CA SER A 172 -8.51 -2.18 3.72
C SER A 172 -8.18 -2.93 5.01
N LEU A 173 -7.40 -2.34 5.90
CA LEU A 173 -6.91 -2.96 7.13
C LEU A 173 -7.41 -2.17 8.34
N ARG A 174 -7.84 -2.87 9.39
CA ARG A 174 -8.12 -2.24 10.68
C ARG A 174 -6.83 -2.04 11.45
N ARG A 175 -6.80 -0.98 12.26
CA ARG A 175 -5.67 -0.65 13.13
C ARG A 175 -5.17 -1.84 13.96
N GLY A 176 -6.09 -2.64 14.51
CA GLY A 176 -5.73 -3.83 15.29
C GLY A 176 -4.88 -4.84 14.51
N LEU A 177 -5.15 -5.03 13.21
CA LEU A 177 -4.32 -5.89 12.36
C LEU A 177 -2.97 -5.23 12.06
N VAL A 178 -2.94 -3.92 11.78
CA VAL A 178 -1.70 -3.17 11.56
C VAL A 178 -0.78 -3.25 12.78
N ASP A 179 -1.32 -3.09 13.99
CA ASP A 179 -0.57 -3.22 15.25
C ASP A 179 0.03 -4.63 15.42
N LYS A 180 -0.74 -5.69 15.10
CA LYS A 180 -0.25 -7.09 15.10
C LYS A 180 0.88 -7.27 14.08
N LEU A 181 0.72 -6.74 12.86
CA LEU A 181 1.72 -6.81 11.80
C LEU A 181 2.98 -6.03 12.15
N LYS A 182 2.86 -4.87 12.81
CA LYS A 182 3.99 -4.06 13.30
C LYS A 182 4.88 -4.82 14.28
N GLY A 183 4.31 -5.75 15.05
CA GLY A 183 5.04 -6.62 15.96
C GLY A 183 5.85 -7.74 15.30
N GLN A 184 5.63 -8.01 14.00
CA GLN A 184 6.33 -9.08 13.28
C GLN A 184 7.76 -8.67 12.89
N LYS A 185 8.67 -9.64 12.76
CA LYS A 185 10.04 -9.35 12.26
C LYS A 185 10.04 -9.04 10.76
N ARG A 186 9.13 -9.65 10.02
CA ARG A 186 8.98 -9.57 8.56
C ARG A 186 7.50 -9.60 8.24
N ILE A 187 7.14 -9.06 7.08
CA ILE A 187 5.79 -9.17 6.56
C ILE A 187 5.81 -10.25 5.49
N LYS A 188 5.06 -11.32 5.73
CA LYS A 188 4.81 -12.36 4.73
C LYS A 188 3.31 -12.50 4.51
N ILE A 189 2.89 -12.34 3.26
CA ILE A 189 1.48 -12.30 2.86
C ILE A 189 1.29 -13.24 1.68
N THR A 190 0.26 -14.07 1.74
CA THR A 190 -0.15 -14.94 0.63
C THR A 190 -1.50 -14.49 0.11
N LEU A 191 -1.57 -14.07 -1.14
CA LEU A 191 -2.82 -13.80 -1.84
C LEU A 191 -3.28 -15.07 -2.54
N ILE A 192 -4.56 -15.44 -2.37
CA ILE A 192 -5.16 -16.59 -3.05
C ILE A 192 -6.15 -16.07 -4.08
N SER A 193 -5.83 -16.29 -5.35
CA SER A 193 -6.70 -15.91 -6.44
C SER A 193 -7.96 -16.76 -6.49
N THR A 194 -8.97 -16.28 -7.21
CA THR A 194 -10.24 -16.98 -7.41
C THR A 194 -10.07 -18.39 -8.01
N ASP A 195 -9.12 -18.57 -8.92
CA ASP A 195 -8.73 -19.87 -9.50
C ASP A 195 -7.80 -20.71 -8.61
N GLY A 196 -7.45 -20.23 -7.41
CA GLY A 196 -6.69 -20.98 -6.41
C GLY A 196 -5.17 -20.92 -6.58
N LYS A 197 -4.65 -20.03 -7.43
CA LYS A 197 -3.22 -19.74 -7.50
C LYS A 197 -2.80 -18.87 -6.30
N GLU A 198 -1.63 -19.18 -5.76
CA GLU A 198 -1.04 -18.45 -4.63
C GLU A 198 0.02 -17.47 -5.10
N PHE A 199 0.03 -16.28 -4.50
CA PHE A 199 0.99 -15.23 -4.74
C PHE A 199 1.60 -14.83 -3.41
N VAL A 200 2.88 -15.14 -3.20
CA VAL A 200 3.55 -14.94 -1.90
C VAL A 200 4.46 -13.73 -1.97
N LEU A 201 4.27 -12.81 -1.04
CA LEU A 201 5.16 -11.70 -0.74
C LEU A 201 5.87 -11.97 0.58
N ASP A 202 7.19 -11.83 0.62
CA ASP A 202 7.99 -11.88 1.86
C ASP A 202 9.00 -10.73 1.84
N THR A 203 8.78 -9.72 2.69
CA THR A 203 9.59 -8.49 2.73
C THR A 203 9.95 -8.08 4.17
N GLU A 204 10.88 -7.14 4.29
CA GLU A 204 11.15 -6.46 5.56
C GLU A 204 9.87 -5.82 6.11
N ASN A 205 9.74 -5.74 7.44
CA ASN A 205 8.58 -5.10 8.05
C ASN A 205 8.64 -3.58 7.89
N PHE A 206 8.10 -3.06 6.79
CA PHE A 206 8.01 -1.63 6.52
C PHE A 206 7.07 -0.90 7.49
N ILE A 207 6.03 -1.57 8.02
CA ILE A 207 5.10 -1.00 9.01
C ILE A 207 5.88 -0.61 10.27
N SER A 208 6.71 -1.53 10.78
CA SER A 208 7.60 -1.26 11.91
C SER A 208 8.70 -0.25 11.58
N LYS A 209 9.34 -0.39 10.41
CA LYS A 209 10.47 0.45 9.98
C LYS A 209 10.14 1.93 9.87
N TYR A 210 8.92 2.25 9.41
CA TYR A 210 8.45 3.62 9.22
C TYR A 210 7.47 4.08 10.30
N ASP A 211 7.30 3.28 11.36
CA ASP A 211 6.44 3.58 12.50
C ASP A 211 5.01 3.97 12.08
N PHE A 212 4.45 3.19 11.16
CA PHE A 212 3.02 3.28 10.83
C PHE A 212 2.16 2.92 12.04
#